data_AF-A0A2E4YWI2-F1
#
_entry.id   AF-A0A2E4YWI2-F1
#
_cell.length_a   1.000
_cell.length_b   1.000
_cell.length_c   1.000
_cell.angle_alpha   90.00
_cell.angle_beta   90.00
_cell.angle_gamma   90.00
#
_symmetry.space_group_name_H-M   'P 1'
#
loop_
_entity.id
_entity.type
_entity.pdbx_description
1 polymer ?
#
loop_
_entity_poly.entity_id
_entity_poly.type
_entity_poly.pdbx_seq_one_letter_code
_entity_poly.pdbx_strand_id
1 'polypeptide(L)'
;MGFLDHSTNNIIVDAVLTDLGRKRLSQNDGSFSIVKFALGDDEIDYEIIKKFGLTVGREKIEKNTPIFEAQTSSNLGLKYKLLSMSSQVETFIPSLVNTGASNATSTVFTGASALTRTPMNEIVVNLSQTIGSGGDIQGGSIPIDLQESVFMIKASNRFLTVGTGAGVLPAAYISERDQMSTYRVSANVSRATGDSSNSATPGLSITLRAKTSLNQTVFNTFGDSEGVITTVVVVTGLLTGIQHHITVPLKYS
;
A
#
# COMPACT_ATOMS: atom_id res chain seq x y z
N MET A 1 -14.75 9.96 11.77
CA MET A 1 -14.63 9.67 13.22
C MET A 1 -14.87 10.99 13.89
N GLY A 2 -15.83 11.06 14.82
CA GLY A 2 -16.21 12.31 15.48
C GLY A 2 -15.46 12.50 16.79
N PHE A 3 -15.02 13.74 17.07
CA PHE A 3 -14.47 14.13 18.36
C PHE A 3 -15.61 14.67 19.26
N LEU A 4 -15.75 14.13 20.47
CA LEU A 4 -16.69 14.62 21.47
C LEU A 4 -15.89 15.31 22.58
N ASP A 5 -16.09 16.61 22.77
CA ASP A 5 -15.45 17.36 23.86
C ASP A 5 -16.05 16.97 25.21
N HIS A 6 -15.19 16.47 26.11
CA HIS A 6 -15.52 16.33 27.53
C HIS A 6 -14.33 16.80 28.36
N SER A 7 -14.57 17.84 29.16
CA SER A 7 -13.65 18.57 30.05
C SER A 7 -12.97 17.72 31.15
N THR A 8 -12.87 16.40 31.03
CA THR A 8 -12.22 15.52 32.03
C THR A 8 -11.48 14.37 31.36
N ASN A 9 -10.19 14.59 31.09
CA ASN A 9 -9.07 13.65 30.95
C ASN A 9 -9.21 12.38 30.07
N ASN A 10 -10.33 12.19 29.37
CA ASN A 10 -10.60 11.04 28.52
C ASN A 10 -11.00 11.51 27.13
N ILE A 11 -10.30 11.02 26.11
CA ILE A 11 -10.66 11.24 24.70
C ILE A 11 -11.64 10.13 24.31
N ILE A 12 -12.87 10.50 23.99
CA ILE A 12 -13.88 9.59 23.46
C ILE A 12 -13.90 9.74 21.94
N VAL A 13 -13.76 8.62 21.24
CA VAL A 13 -13.73 8.56 19.78
C VAL A 13 -14.98 7.87 19.28
N ASP A 14 -15.76 8.54 18.43
CA ASP A 14 -16.88 7.91 17.74
C ASP A 14 -16.38 7.20 16.46
N ALA A 15 -16.56 5.88 16.43
CA ALA A 15 -16.09 4.99 15.39
C ALA A 15 -17.18 4.00 14.99
N VAL A 16 -17.38 3.81 13.69
CA VAL A 16 -18.28 2.80 13.15
C VAL A 16 -17.47 1.70 12.48
N LEU A 17 -17.84 0.45 12.73
CA LEU A 17 -17.22 -0.70 12.09
C LEU A 17 -17.68 -0.84 10.64
N THR A 18 -16.77 -1.23 9.76
CA THR A 18 -17.11 -1.70 8.40
C THR A 18 -17.94 -2.98 8.47
N ASP A 19 -18.52 -3.40 7.33
CA ASP A 19 -19.25 -4.67 7.23
C ASP A 19 -18.44 -5.87 7.76
N LEU A 20 -17.15 -5.93 7.42
CA LEU A 20 -16.25 -6.98 7.89
C LEU A 20 -16.03 -6.89 9.40
N GLY A 21 -15.87 -5.68 9.94
CA GLY A 21 -15.75 -5.46 11.39
C GLY A 21 -17.00 -5.92 12.13
N ARG A 22 -18.19 -5.57 11.64
CA ARG A 22 -19.47 -6.03 12.21
C ARG A 22 -19.62 -7.55 12.16
N LYS A 23 -19.24 -8.19 11.05
CA LYS A 23 -19.23 -9.66 10.93
C LYS A 23 -18.36 -10.29 12.01
N ARG A 24 -17.12 -9.81 12.18
CA ARG A 24 -16.19 -10.34 13.19
C ARG A 24 -16.69 -10.10 14.62
N LEU A 25 -17.25 -8.93 14.89
CA LEU A 25 -17.86 -8.65 16.18
C LEU A 25 -19.05 -9.59 16.45
N SER A 26 -19.88 -9.86 15.44
CA SER A 26 -21.05 -10.76 15.58
C SER A 26 -20.69 -12.23 15.77
N GLN A 27 -19.48 -12.66 15.44
CA GLN A 27 -19.02 -14.03 15.67
C GLN A 27 -18.90 -14.34 17.17
N ASN A 28 -18.68 -13.31 18.01
CA ASN A 28 -18.65 -13.40 19.48
C ASN A 28 -17.79 -14.55 20.04
N ASP A 29 -16.71 -14.89 19.34
CA ASP A 29 -15.77 -15.96 19.68
C ASP A 29 -14.49 -15.42 20.34
N GLY A 30 -14.45 -14.12 20.64
CA GLY A 30 -13.28 -13.41 21.18
C GLY A 30 -12.20 -13.10 20.14
N SER A 31 -12.40 -13.42 18.87
CA SER A 31 -11.41 -13.16 17.80
C SER A 31 -11.32 -11.69 17.39
N PHE A 32 -12.33 -10.89 17.71
CA PHE A 32 -12.36 -9.47 17.37
C PHE A 32 -11.69 -8.62 18.45
N SER A 33 -10.54 -8.04 18.12
CA SER A 33 -9.82 -7.09 18.99
C SER A 33 -9.25 -5.93 18.15
N ILE A 34 -9.41 -4.71 18.66
CA ILE A 34 -8.83 -3.50 18.06
C ILE A 34 -7.42 -3.34 18.63
N VAL A 35 -6.41 -3.69 17.83
CA VAL A 35 -4.99 -3.68 18.24
C VAL A 35 -4.22 -2.47 17.74
N LYS A 36 -4.76 -1.73 16.77
CA LYS A 36 -4.11 -0.59 16.13
C LYS A 36 -5.17 0.43 15.69
N PHE A 37 -4.79 1.69 15.72
CA PHE A 37 -5.53 2.79 15.11
C PHE A 37 -4.56 3.64 14.27
N ALA A 38 -5.10 4.49 13.41
CA ALA A 38 -4.35 5.48 12.66
C ALA A 38 -5.16 6.78 12.60
N LEU A 39 -4.46 7.91 12.57
CA LEU A 39 -5.03 9.24 12.40
C LEU A 39 -4.73 9.72 10.97
N GLY A 40 -5.46 10.73 10.53
CA GLY A 40 -5.40 11.30 9.17
C GLY A 40 -5.88 12.73 9.21
N ASP A 41 -5.49 13.50 8.20
CA ASP A 41 -5.75 14.93 8.05
C ASP A 41 -6.19 15.28 6.62
N ASP A 42 -6.76 14.30 5.91
CA ASP A 42 -7.20 14.40 4.50
C ASP A 42 -8.14 15.59 4.26
N GLU A 43 -8.83 16.07 5.30
CA GLU A 43 -9.81 17.15 5.27
C GLU A 43 -9.20 18.53 5.56
N ILE A 44 -7.93 18.61 5.97
CA ILE A 44 -7.28 19.87 6.32
C ILE A 44 -6.71 20.55 5.07
N ASP A 45 -7.23 21.75 4.76
CA ASP A 45 -6.64 22.62 3.74
C ASP A 45 -5.45 23.42 4.31
N TYR A 46 -4.24 22.89 4.11
CA TYR A 46 -3.00 23.55 4.51
C TYR A 46 -2.65 24.80 3.68
N GLU A 47 -3.34 25.09 2.57
CA GLU A 47 -3.14 26.36 1.85
C GLU A 47 -3.55 27.57 2.67
N ILE A 48 -4.46 27.39 3.65
CA ILE A 48 -4.85 28.44 4.60
C ILE A 48 -3.62 28.96 5.35
N ILE A 49 -2.69 28.07 5.73
CA ILE A 49 -1.44 28.45 6.38
C ILE A 49 -0.54 29.26 5.43
N LYS A 50 -0.45 28.85 4.16
CA LYS A 50 0.34 29.58 3.15
C LYS A 50 -0.21 30.99 2.91
N LYS A 51 -1.53 31.17 2.98
CA LYS A 51 -2.23 32.45 2.73
C LYS A 51 -2.20 33.41 3.92
N PHE A 52 -2.36 32.90 5.15
CA PHE A 52 -2.56 33.73 6.35
C PHE A 52 -1.42 33.64 7.38
N GLY A 53 -0.38 32.85 7.10
CA GLY A 53 0.71 32.57 8.03
C GLY A 53 0.33 31.55 9.11
N LEU A 54 1.31 31.09 9.89
CA LEU A 54 1.13 30.00 10.86
C LEU A 54 0.10 30.32 11.95
N THR A 55 0.20 31.51 12.56
CA THR A 55 -0.65 31.88 13.71
C THR A 55 -2.12 31.96 13.34
N VAL A 56 -2.45 32.78 12.33
CA VAL A 56 -3.83 33.00 11.88
C VAL A 56 -4.34 31.81 11.09
N GLY A 57 -3.48 31.18 10.29
CA GLY A 57 -3.84 30.02 9.49
C GLY A 57 -4.24 28.81 10.35
N ARG A 58 -3.50 28.53 11.43
CA ARG A 58 -3.83 27.46 12.38
C ARG A 58 -5.20 27.68 13.02
N GLU A 59 -5.43 28.87 13.57
CA GLU A 59 -6.71 29.21 14.20
C GLU A 59 -7.87 29.10 13.20
N LYS A 60 -7.62 29.46 11.94
CA LYS A 60 -8.61 29.37 10.88
C LYS A 60 -8.91 27.94 10.46
N ILE A 61 -7.92 27.05 10.47
CA ILE A 61 -8.14 25.61 10.27
C ILE A 61 -8.97 25.06 11.42
N GLU A 62 -8.56 25.30 12.68
CA GLU A 62 -9.25 24.79 13.86
C GLU A 62 -10.73 25.21 13.91
N LYS A 63 -11.05 26.43 13.48
CA LYS A 63 -12.42 26.96 13.50
C LYS A 63 -13.28 26.58 12.30
N ASN A 64 -12.69 26.29 11.14
CA ASN A 64 -13.45 26.04 9.91
C ASN A 64 -13.44 24.57 9.48
N THR A 65 -12.58 23.72 10.05
CA THR A 65 -12.57 22.30 9.70
C THR A 65 -13.87 21.68 10.21
N PRO A 66 -14.75 21.19 9.34
CA PRO A 66 -16.02 20.61 9.78
C PRO A 66 -15.78 19.32 10.57
N ILE A 67 -16.62 19.05 11.57
CA ILE A 67 -16.59 17.80 12.32
C ILE A 67 -17.26 16.73 11.45
N PHE A 68 -16.50 15.70 11.08
CA PHE A 68 -17.01 14.59 10.27
C PHE A 68 -17.51 13.43 11.13
N GLU A 69 -18.68 12.92 10.76
CA GLU A 69 -19.23 11.69 11.31
C GLU A 69 -18.45 10.46 10.82
N ALA A 70 -18.52 9.37 11.57
CA ALA A 70 -17.93 8.11 11.15
C ALA A 70 -18.72 7.51 9.96
N GLN A 71 -18.02 7.22 8.86
CA GLN A 71 -18.60 6.59 7.67
C GLN A 71 -18.32 5.08 7.66
N THR A 72 -19.28 4.29 7.19
CA THR A 72 -19.16 2.82 7.08
C THR A 72 -18.55 2.36 5.75
N SER A 73 -18.55 3.24 4.74
CA SER A 73 -18.00 2.96 3.42
C SER A 73 -16.48 3.01 3.45
N SER A 74 -15.83 1.89 3.12
CA SER A 74 -14.37 1.80 3.06
C SER A 74 -13.74 2.73 2.02
N ASN A 75 -14.48 3.08 0.97
CA ASN A 75 -13.99 3.94 -0.12
C ASN A 75 -13.93 5.42 0.27
N LEU A 76 -14.71 5.80 1.28
CA LEU A 76 -14.71 7.14 1.90
C LEU A 76 -13.94 7.14 3.22
N GLY A 77 -13.20 6.05 3.50
CA GLY A 77 -12.31 5.97 4.64
C GLY A 77 -11.04 6.81 4.44
N LEU A 78 -10.25 6.84 5.49
CA LEU A 78 -8.99 7.56 5.59
C LEU A 78 -7.98 7.07 4.54
N LYS A 79 -7.57 7.94 3.63
CA LYS A 79 -6.68 7.63 2.50
C LYS A 79 -5.22 7.85 2.86
N TYR A 80 -4.90 9.00 3.48
CA TYR A 80 -3.56 9.31 3.92
C TYR A 80 -3.47 9.23 5.45
N LYS A 81 -2.62 8.31 5.91
CA LYS A 81 -2.39 8.10 7.34
C LYS A 81 -1.25 8.98 7.79
N LEU A 82 -1.44 9.65 8.93
CA LEU A 82 -0.38 10.35 9.61
C LEU A 82 0.68 9.34 10.08
N LEU A 83 1.93 9.72 9.91
CA LEU A 83 3.10 8.95 10.32
C LEU A 83 3.71 9.59 11.57
N SER A 84 4.13 8.74 12.50
CA SER A 84 4.90 9.18 13.66
C SER A 84 6.38 9.19 13.29
N MET A 85 7.02 10.34 13.45
CA MET A 85 8.43 10.53 13.15
C MET A 85 9.11 11.19 14.35
N SER A 86 10.34 10.79 14.66
CA SER A 86 11.11 11.38 15.76
C SER A 86 11.68 12.75 15.42
N SER A 87 11.98 12.99 14.14
CA SER A 87 12.47 14.26 13.60
C SER A 87 11.32 15.18 13.20
N GLN A 88 11.48 16.49 13.44
CA GLN A 88 10.54 17.54 12.99
C GLN A 88 11.04 18.30 11.76
N VAL A 89 12.21 17.91 11.21
CA VAL A 89 12.90 18.66 10.15
C VAL A 89 12.60 18.10 8.75
N GLU A 90 12.15 16.86 8.65
CA GLU A 90 11.96 16.23 7.33
C GLU A 90 10.79 16.87 6.59
N THR A 91 11.05 17.33 5.38
CA THR A 91 10.06 17.94 4.49
C THR A 91 9.63 17.00 3.36
N PHE A 92 9.97 15.73 3.45
CA PHE A 92 9.71 14.74 2.40
C PHE A 92 9.15 13.44 2.98
N ILE A 93 8.30 12.79 2.18
CA ILE A 93 7.86 11.42 2.42
C ILE A 93 8.42 10.58 1.28
N PRO A 94 9.03 9.42 1.57
CA PRO A 94 9.56 8.56 0.54
C PRO A 94 8.44 7.97 -0.33
N SER A 95 8.81 7.56 -1.54
CA SER A 95 7.94 6.88 -2.48
C SER A 95 8.54 5.55 -2.91
N LEU A 96 7.71 4.65 -3.46
CA LEU A 96 8.16 3.36 -3.97
C LEU A 96 8.21 3.41 -5.50
N VAL A 97 9.39 3.10 -6.06
CA VAL A 97 9.66 3.18 -7.50
C VAL A 97 10.18 1.84 -8.02
N ASN A 98 9.82 1.48 -9.25
CA ASN A 98 10.29 0.27 -9.92
C ASN A 98 11.72 0.45 -10.46
N THR A 99 12.60 -0.52 -10.21
CA THR A 99 14.04 -0.53 -10.57
C THR A 99 14.41 -1.59 -11.61
N GLY A 100 13.42 -2.17 -12.32
CA GLY A 100 13.66 -3.11 -13.41
C GLY A 100 14.55 -2.54 -14.54
N ALA A 101 15.54 -3.32 -14.97
CA ALA A 101 16.54 -2.97 -15.97
C ALA A 101 15.91 -2.45 -17.27
N SER A 102 16.34 -1.26 -17.71
CA SER A 102 15.87 -0.49 -18.88
C SER A 102 14.70 0.43 -18.57
N ASN A 103 14.98 1.69 -18.15
CA ASN A 103 14.16 2.90 -18.31
C ASN A 103 12.64 2.71 -18.51
N ALA A 104 12.00 1.92 -17.66
CA ALA A 104 10.59 1.63 -17.72
C ALA A 104 10.03 1.83 -16.32
N THR A 105 9.61 3.06 -16.08
CA THR A 105 8.66 3.47 -15.03
C THR A 105 7.30 2.74 -15.13
N SER A 106 7.13 1.79 -16.05
CA SER A 106 5.86 1.13 -16.28
C SER A 106 5.64 0.00 -15.27
N THR A 107 4.81 0.30 -14.28
CA THR A 107 4.15 -0.68 -13.40
C THR A 107 2.90 -1.28 -14.07
N VAL A 108 2.62 -0.84 -15.29
CA VAL A 108 1.60 -1.35 -16.19
C VAL A 108 2.29 -2.24 -17.20
N PHE A 109 2.23 -3.54 -16.99
CA PHE A 109 2.63 -4.51 -18.01
C PHE A 109 1.51 -4.56 -19.07
N THR A 110 1.86 -4.54 -20.35
CA THR A 110 0.90 -4.66 -21.47
C THR A 110 0.78 -6.11 -21.92
N GLY A 111 -0.19 -6.42 -22.78
CA GLY A 111 -0.46 -7.79 -23.26
C GLY A 111 0.75 -8.52 -23.85
N ALA A 112 1.78 -7.79 -24.32
CA ALA A 112 3.04 -8.37 -24.80
C ALA A 112 3.93 -8.95 -23.69
N SER A 113 3.79 -8.47 -22.45
CA SER A 113 4.48 -8.96 -21.25
C SER A 113 3.55 -9.76 -20.33
N ALA A 114 2.43 -10.27 -20.85
CA ALA A 114 1.45 -11.01 -20.07
C ALA A 114 2.01 -12.32 -19.51
N LEU A 115 1.59 -12.66 -18.28
CA LEU A 115 1.87 -13.96 -17.70
C LEU A 115 1.07 -15.02 -18.45
N THR A 116 1.79 -15.98 -19.02
CA THR A 116 1.25 -17.15 -19.71
C THR A 116 1.22 -18.34 -18.76
N ARG A 117 0.22 -19.21 -18.94
CA ARG A 117 0.15 -20.47 -18.21
C ARG A 117 1.09 -21.50 -18.84
N THR A 118 1.19 -21.51 -20.18
CA THR A 118 2.00 -22.48 -20.94
C THR A 118 2.70 -21.82 -22.15
N PRO A 119 4.04 -21.69 -22.16
CA PRO A 119 4.95 -22.00 -21.07
C PRO A 119 4.73 -21.06 -19.87
N MET A 120 4.97 -21.55 -18.65
CA MET A 120 4.90 -20.73 -17.45
C MET A 120 5.96 -19.63 -17.53
N ASN A 121 5.51 -18.38 -17.64
CA ASN A 121 6.37 -17.22 -17.57
C ASN A 121 6.26 -16.54 -16.19
N GLU A 122 7.27 -15.76 -15.82
CA GLU A 122 7.38 -15.08 -14.54
C GLU A 122 7.66 -13.60 -14.76
N ILE A 123 7.01 -12.75 -13.97
CA ILE A 123 7.32 -11.32 -13.92
C ILE A 123 8.04 -11.07 -12.60
N VAL A 124 9.27 -10.56 -12.69
CA VAL A 124 10.02 -10.09 -11.52
C VAL A 124 9.83 -8.58 -11.42
N VAL A 125 9.33 -8.12 -10.28
CA VAL A 125 9.17 -6.71 -9.97
C VAL A 125 10.15 -6.34 -8.87
N ASN A 126 11.04 -5.39 -9.16
CA ASN A 126 11.99 -4.85 -8.21
C ASN A 126 11.55 -3.44 -7.85
N LEU A 127 11.22 -3.21 -6.59
CA LEU A 127 10.81 -1.90 -6.09
C LEU A 127 11.88 -1.39 -5.13
N SER A 128 12.18 -0.10 -5.17
CA SER A 128 13.07 0.56 -4.21
C SER A 128 12.38 1.77 -3.63
N GLN A 129 12.57 1.98 -2.34
CA GLN A 129 12.17 3.20 -1.69
C GLN A 129 13.13 4.33 -2.07
N THR A 130 12.58 5.48 -2.43
CA THR A 130 13.36 6.65 -2.86
C THR A 130 12.82 7.93 -2.23
N ILE A 131 13.68 8.94 -2.13
CA ILE A 131 13.30 10.30 -1.76
C ILE A 131 13.07 11.09 -3.06
N GLY A 132 11.93 11.78 -3.14
CA GLY A 132 11.51 12.49 -4.36
C GLY A 132 10.32 11.84 -5.05
N SER A 133 9.74 12.59 -5.99
CA SER A 133 8.53 12.28 -6.74
C SER A 133 8.81 12.58 -8.21
N GLY A 134 8.44 11.65 -9.11
CA GLY A 134 8.77 11.77 -10.54
C GLY A 134 10.25 11.52 -10.81
N GLY A 135 10.69 11.76 -12.06
CA GLY A 135 12.05 11.44 -12.52
C GLY A 135 13.20 12.12 -11.76
N ASP A 136 12.92 13.03 -10.83
CA ASP A 136 13.89 13.64 -9.92
C ASP A 136 14.03 12.81 -8.64
N ILE A 137 14.78 11.72 -8.76
CA ILE A 137 15.27 10.93 -7.62
C ILE A 137 16.37 11.74 -6.93
N GLN A 138 16.09 12.29 -5.75
CA GLN A 138 17.08 13.01 -4.94
C GLN A 138 17.92 12.01 -4.17
N GLY A 139 19.25 12.12 -4.30
CA GLY A 139 20.19 11.35 -3.48
C GLY A 139 20.15 11.85 -2.04
N GLY A 140 19.63 11.03 -1.12
CA GLY A 140 19.58 11.33 0.31
C GLY A 140 19.36 10.07 1.13
N SER A 141 19.73 10.11 2.41
CA SER A 141 19.45 9.00 3.33
C SER A 141 18.01 9.07 3.80
N ILE A 142 17.25 8.00 3.60
CA ILE A 142 15.90 7.89 4.16
C ILE A 142 16.03 7.77 5.68
N PRO A 143 15.32 8.56 6.50
CA PRO A 143 15.32 8.42 7.95
C PRO A 143 14.86 7.03 8.39
N ILE A 144 15.41 6.49 9.47
CA ILE A 144 15.10 5.13 9.95
C ILE A 144 13.61 4.94 10.26
N ASP A 145 12.94 5.99 10.73
CA ASP A 145 11.49 6.00 11.00
C ASP A 145 10.62 5.89 9.75
N LEU A 146 11.22 6.13 8.58
CA LEU A 146 10.55 6.04 7.29
C LEU A 146 11.07 4.86 6.45
N GLN A 147 12.14 4.18 6.87
CA GLN A 147 12.67 3.02 6.14
C GLN A 147 11.79 1.79 6.34
N GLU A 148 11.32 1.20 5.25
CA GLU A 148 10.55 -0.04 5.31
C GLU A 148 11.45 -1.25 5.57
N SER A 149 11.07 -2.05 6.57
CA SER A 149 11.70 -3.37 6.83
C SER A 149 10.87 -4.53 6.29
N VAL A 150 9.56 -4.33 6.11
CA VAL A 150 8.61 -5.34 5.67
C VAL A 150 7.55 -4.71 4.77
N PHE A 151 7.26 -5.35 3.66
CA PHE A 151 6.16 -5.01 2.76
C PHE A 151 5.04 -6.04 2.87
N MET A 152 3.81 -5.57 2.79
CA MET A 152 2.61 -6.39 2.60
C MET A 152 2.19 -6.37 1.14
N ILE A 153 1.93 -7.55 0.58
CA ILE A 153 1.54 -7.69 -0.82
C ILE A 153 0.15 -8.30 -0.87
N LYS A 154 -0.79 -7.60 -1.51
CA LYS A 154 -2.13 -8.09 -1.77
C LYS A 154 -2.27 -8.44 -3.24
N ALA A 155 -2.57 -9.69 -3.53
CA ALA A 155 -2.75 -10.20 -4.88
C ALA A 155 -3.96 -11.15 -4.95
N SER A 156 -4.57 -11.27 -6.13
CA SER A 156 -5.69 -12.18 -6.34
C SER A 156 -5.26 -13.65 -6.24
N ASN A 157 -5.76 -14.35 -5.23
CA ASN A 157 -5.47 -15.78 -5.00
C ASN A 157 -6.01 -16.68 -6.12
N ARG A 158 -7.00 -16.18 -6.88
CA ARG A 158 -7.58 -16.89 -8.01
C ARG A 158 -6.62 -16.96 -9.20
N PHE A 159 -5.92 -15.88 -9.51
CA PHE A 159 -5.18 -15.74 -10.77
C PHE A 159 -3.66 -15.82 -10.58
N LEU A 160 -3.16 -15.29 -9.47
CA LEU A 160 -1.73 -15.13 -9.25
C LEU A 160 -1.24 -15.96 -8.08
N THR A 161 0.01 -16.38 -8.21
CA THR A 161 0.85 -16.86 -7.11
C THR A 161 2.04 -15.93 -6.99
N VAL A 162 2.34 -15.49 -5.78
CA VAL A 162 3.55 -14.72 -5.49
C VAL A 162 4.64 -15.72 -5.12
N GLY A 163 5.73 -15.72 -5.89
CA GLY A 163 6.84 -16.64 -5.73
C GLY A 163 7.52 -16.48 -4.37
N THR A 164 7.82 -17.61 -3.73
CA THR A 164 8.49 -17.68 -2.43
C THR A 164 10.00 -17.54 -2.61
N GLY A 165 10.47 -16.33 -2.95
CA GLY A 165 11.88 -15.98 -2.81
C GLY A 165 12.30 -15.94 -1.34
N ALA A 166 13.62 -15.87 -1.08
CA ALA A 166 14.12 -15.66 0.29
C ALA A 166 13.46 -14.41 0.90
N GLY A 167 12.86 -14.54 2.08
CA GLY A 167 12.18 -13.44 2.79
C GLY A 167 10.69 -13.27 2.49
N VAL A 168 10.09 -14.07 1.60
CA VAL A 168 8.63 -14.08 1.37
C VAL A 168 7.97 -15.08 2.33
N LEU A 169 7.22 -14.58 3.31
CA LEU A 169 6.38 -15.41 4.16
C LEU A 169 5.10 -15.81 3.40
N PRO A 170 4.59 -17.04 3.59
CA PRO A 170 3.37 -17.51 2.95
C PRO A 170 2.18 -16.59 3.22
N ALA A 171 1.15 -16.66 2.36
CA ALA A 171 -0.06 -15.85 2.52
C ALA A 171 -0.66 -16.04 3.92
N ALA A 172 -0.62 -15.00 4.74
CA ALA A 172 -1.07 -15.05 6.13
C ALA A 172 -2.61 -15.04 6.25
N TYR A 173 -3.29 -14.54 5.22
CA TYR A 173 -4.76 -14.45 5.19
C TYR A 173 -5.26 -14.46 3.74
N ILE A 174 -6.33 -15.22 3.51
CA ILE A 174 -7.11 -15.20 2.27
C ILE A 174 -8.48 -14.63 2.62
N SER A 175 -8.87 -13.51 2.02
CA SER A 175 -10.24 -13.02 2.19
C SER A 175 -11.20 -13.92 1.43
N GLU A 176 -12.17 -14.50 2.12
CA GLU A 176 -13.16 -15.40 1.51
C GLU A 176 -14.07 -14.67 0.51
N ARG A 177 -14.35 -13.38 0.75
CA ARG A 177 -15.24 -12.57 -0.09
C ARG A 177 -14.56 -12.13 -1.39
N ASP A 178 -13.32 -11.64 -1.31
CA ASP A 178 -12.65 -11.00 -2.44
C ASP A 178 -11.60 -11.90 -3.10
N GLN A 179 -11.37 -13.10 -2.54
CA GLN A 179 -10.32 -14.04 -2.99
C GLN A 179 -8.95 -13.38 -3.10
N MET A 180 -8.62 -12.47 -2.17
CA MET A 180 -7.33 -11.79 -2.11
C MET A 180 -6.42 -12.47 -1.09
N SER A 181 -5.23 -12.82 -1.53
CA SER A 181 -4.14 -13.33 -0.69
C SER A 181 -3.24 -12.20 -0.23
N THR A 182 -2.86 -12.18 1.05
CA THR A 182 -1.92 -11.21 1.62
C THR A 182 -0.62 -11.87 2.05
N TYR A 183 0.49 -11.49 1.44
CA TYR A 183 1.85 -11.95 1.75
C TYR A 183 2.62 -10.90 2.55
N ARG A 184 3.59 -11.34 3.35
CA ARG A 184 4.57 -10.46 4.00
C ARG A 184 5.93 -10.74 3.43
N VAL A 185 6.65 -9.72 3.00
CA VAL A 185 7.97 -9.86 2.39
C VAL A 185 8.94 -8.92 3.08
N SER A 186 10.06 -9.45 3.53
CA SER A 186 11.15 -8.64 4.08
C SER A 186 11.74 -7.73 3.01
N ALA A 187 12.09 -6.51 3.40
CA ALA A 187 12.82 -5.60 2.53
C ALA A 187 14.22 -6.15 2.26
N ASN A 188 14.63 -6.12 1.00
CA ASN A 188 16.01 -6.33 0.58
C ASN A 188 16.74 -4.99 0.66
N VAL A 189 17.87 -4.96 1.36
CA VAL A 189 18.74 -3.78 1.37
C VAL A 189 19.70 -3.89 0.19
N SER A 190 19.42 -3.17 -0.89
CA SER A 190 20.35 -3.05 -2.01
C SER A 190 21.34 -1.92 -1.69
N ARG A 191 22.62 -2.27 -1.57
CA ARG A 191 23.71 -1.30 -1.44
C ARG A 191 24.23 -0.99 -2.84
N ALA A 192 24.29 0.28 -3.22
CA ALA A 192 24.97 0.66 -4.45
C ALA A 192 26.45 0.26 -4.36
N THR A 193 26.94 -0.55 -5.30
CA THR A 193 28.34 -0.98 -5.34
C THR A 193 29.23 0.24 -5.59
N GLY A 194 30.00 0.67 -4.59
CA GLY A 194 31.00 1.73 -4.73
C GLY A 194 30.64 3.09 -4.12
N ASP A 195 29.48 3.25 -3.48
CA ASP A 195 29.18 4.43 -2.67
C ASP A 195 29.55 4.19 -1.19
N SER A 196 30.48 4.97 -0.67
CA SER A 196 30.90 4.98 0.74
C SER A 196 29.89 5.66 1.66
N SER A 197 28.82 6.25 1.10
CA SER A 197 27.70 6.74 1.89
C SER A 197 26.88 5.54 2.41
N ASN A 198 26.53 5.57 3.69
CA ASN A 198 25.79 4.51 4.37
C ASN A 198 24.30 4.45 3.96
N SER A 199 23.97 4.91 2.75
CA SER A 199 22.59 5.11 2.27
C SER A 199 22.01 3.79 1.75
N ALA A 200 21.62 2.93 2.69
CA ALA A 200 20.83 1.74 2.41
C ALA A 200 19.42 2.17 1.93
N THR A 201 19.10 1.90 0.66
CA THR A 201 17.72 2.05 0.18
C THR A 201 16.98 0.72 0.36
N PRO A 202 15.96 0.67 1.24
CA PRO A 202 15.15 -0.52 1.37
C PRO A 202 14.38 -0.75 0.06
N GLY A 203 14.44 -1.97 -0.44
CA GLY A 203 13.76 -2.40 -1.65
C GLY A 203 13.04 -3.72 -1.45
N LEU A 204 12.37 -4.17 -2.49
CA LEU A 204 11.59 -5.39 -2.53
C LEU A 204 11.78 -6.03 -3.90
N SER A 205 12.08 -7.32 -3.93
CA SER A 205 12.02 -8.11 -5.16
C SER A 205 10.95 -9.17 -5.00
N ILE A 206 9.96 -9.15 -5.88
CA ILE A 206 8.88 -10.15 -5.91
C ILE A 206 8.78 -10.79 -7.29
N THR A 207 8.46 -12.07 -7.29
CA THR A 207 8.19 -12.82 -8.51
C THR A 207 6.71 -13.12 -8.57
N LEU A 208 6.06 -12.83 -9.69
CA LEU A 208 4.65 -13.08 -9.93
C LEU A 208 4.50 -14.16 -11.00
N ARG A 209 3.63 -15.13 -10.75
CA ARG A 209 3.36 -16.25 -11.66
C ARG A 209 1.87 -16.47 -11.80
N ALA A 210 1.42 -16.81 -13.01
CA ALA A 210 0.06 -17.27 -13.25
C ALA A 210 -0.18 -18.62 -12.57
N LYS A 211 -1.35 -18.82 -11.98
CA LYS A 211 -1.70 -20.08 -11.33
C LYS A 211 -1.91 -21.18 -12.38
N THR A 212 -1.32 -22.35 -12.17
CA THR A 212 -1.41 -23.48 -13.10
C THR A 212 -2.81 -24.07 -13.23
N SER A 213 -3.67 -23.86 -12.22
CA SER A 213 -5.06 -24.32 -12.22
C SER A 213 -6.02 -23.48 -13.07
N LEU A 214 -5.53 -22.43 -13.75
CA LEU A 214 -6.37 -21.62 -14.64
C LEU A 214 -6.74 -22.42 -15.90
N ASN A 215 -8.01 -22.38 -16.29
CA ASN A 215 -8.55 -23.04 -17.47
C ASN A 215 -9.20 -22.02 -18.43
N GLN A 216 -9.51 -22.44 -19.66
CA GLN A 216 -10.08 -21.55 -20.68
C GLN A 216 -11.40 -20.92 -20.20
N THR A 217 -12.20 -21.64 -19.42
CA THR A 217 -13.46 -21.12 -18.85
C THR A 217 -13.23 -19.90 -17.97
N VAL A 218 -12.18 -19.91 -17.13
CA VAL A 218 -11.83 -18.77 -16.28
C VAL A 218 -11.41 -17.56 -17.13
N PHE A 219 -10.65 -17.77 -18.21
CA PHE A 219 -10.29 -16.69 -19.14
C PHE A 219 -11.48 -16.16 -19.93
N ASN A 220 -12.42 -17.00 -20.34
CA ASN A 220 -13.66 -16.56 -20.99
C ASN A 220 -14.58 -15.80 -20.03
N THR A 221 -14.49 -16.07 -18.72
CA THR A 221 -15.36 -15.45 -17.70
C THR A 221 -14.80 -14.10 -17.22
N PHE A 222 -13.48 -14.01 -17.06
CA PHE A 222 -12.83 -12.85 -16.43
C PHE A 222 -11.88 -12.08 -17.36
N GLY A 223 -11.68 -12.57 -18.58
CA GLY A 223 -10.89 -11.89 -19.60
C GLY A 223 -11.69 -10.85 -20.37
N ASP A 224 -10.99 -9.92 -20.99
CA ASP A 224 -11.53 -8.98 -21.96
C ASP A 224 -11.85 -9.66 -23.31
N SER A 225 -12.23 -8.87 -24.31
CA SER A 225 -12.48 -9.34 -25.68
C SER A 225 -11.27 -9.98 -26.35
N GLU A 226 -10.05 -9.76 -25.83
CA GLU A 226 -8.80 -10.35 -26.31
C GLU A 226 -8.40 -11.60 -25.50
N GLY A 227 -9.22 -11.99 -24.51
CA GLY A 227 -8.95 -13.11 -23.62
C GLY A 227 -7.83 -12.85 -22.61
N VAL A 228 -7.55 -11.58 -22.30
CA VAL A 228 -6.56 -11.14 -21.33
C VAL A 228 -7.25 -10.81 -20.01
N ILE A 229 -6.79 -11.41 -18.92
CA ILE A 229 -7.24 -11.06 -17.56
C ILE A 229 -6.29 -10.00 -17.02
N THR A 230 -6.78 -8.82 -16.70
CA THR A 230 -5.99 -7.80 -16.01
C THR A 230 -6.24 -7.87 -14.51
N THR A 231 -5.18 -8.05 -13.72
CA THR A 231 -5.26 -8.05 -12.25
C THR A 231 -4.29 -7.04 -11.66
N VAL A 232 -4.61 -6.53 -10.48
CA VAL A 232 -3.80 -5.53 -9.79
C VAL A 232 -3.20 -6.16 -8.53
N VAL A 233 -1.89 -6.04 -8.40
CA VAL A 233 -1.15 -6.36 -7.18
C VAL A 233 -0.84 -5.06 -6.46
N VAL A 234 -1.18 -5.01 -5.17
CA VAL A 234 -0.93 -3.83 -4.32
C VAL A 234 0.19 -4.18 -3.35
N VAL A 235 1.29 -3.44 -3.44
CA VAL A 235 2.38 -3.47 -2.46
C VAL A 235 2.15 -2.35 -1.47
N THR A 236 2.29 -2.63 -0.18
CA THR A 236 2.09 -1.65 0.90
C THR A 236 3.22 -1.77 1.91
N GLY A 237 3.93 -0.68 2.19
CA GLY A 237 4.88 -0.59 3.29
C GLY A 237 4.18 -0.80 4.64
N LEU A 238 4.76 -1.58 5.54
CA LEU A 238 4.13 -1.86 6.84
C LEU A 238 4.25 -0.67 7.80
N LEU A 239 5.34 0.10 7.71
CA LEU A 239 5.64 1.21 8.61
C LEU A 239 4.96 2.50 8.14
N THR A 240 5.26 2.93 6.92
CA THR A 240 4.80 4.19 6.33
C THR A 240 3.44 4.06 5.64
N GLY A 241 2.98 2.84 5.35
CA GLY A 241 1.76 2.63 4.59
C GLY A 241 1.83 3.06 3.12
N ILE A 242 3.02 3.39 2.58
CA ILE A 242 3.22 3.73 1.16
C ILE A 242 2.66 2.60 0.29
N GLN A 243 1.86 2.95 -0.71
CA GLN A 243 1.25 1.99 -1.62
C GLN A 243 1.81 2.13 -3.03
N HIS A 244 1.94 1.00 -3.70
CA HIS A 244 2.34 0.93 -5.09
C HIS A 244 1.52 -0.14 -5.81
N HIS A 245 0.94 0.23 -6.94
CA HIS A 245 0.04 -0.62 -7.71
C HIS A 245 0.76 -1.15 -8.94
N ILE A 246 0.69 -2.45 -9.14
CA ILE A 246 1.26 -3.16 -10.26
C ILE A 246 0.12 -3.79 -11.04
N THR A 247 -0.03 -3.41 -12.30
CA THR A 247 -1.04 -3.97 -13.20
C THR A 247 -0.40 -5.12 -13.98
N VAL A 248 -0.95 -6.32 -13.81
CA VAL A 248 -0.43 -7.57 -14.36
C VAL A 248 -1.47 -8.16 -15.32
N PRO A 249 -1.17 -8.24 -16.63
CA PRO A 249 -1.98 -8.97 -17.57
C PRO A 249 -1.63 -10.46 -17.52
N LEU A 250 -2.65 -11.31 -17.63
CA LEU A 250 -2.53 -12.75 -17.82
C LEU A 250 -3.15 -13.15 -19.16
N LYS A 251 -2.51 -14.08 -19.87
CA LYS A 251 -3.00 -14.64 -21.13
C LYS A 251 -3.10 -16.16 -21.02
N TYR A 252 -4.07 -16.73 -21.73
CA TYR A 252 -4.36 -18.16 -21.62
C TYR A 252 -3.24 -19.09 -22.12
N SER A 253 -2.47 -18.65 -23.13
CA SER A 253 -1.38 -19.41 -23.76
C SER A 253 -0.60 -20.18 -22.70
#